data_AF-A0A9D8JRS0-F1
#
_entry.id   AF-A0A9D8JRS0-F1
#
_cell.length_a   1.000
_cell.length_b   1.000
_cell.length_c   1.000
_cell.angle_alpha   90.00
_cell.angle_beta   90.00
_cell.angle_gamma   90.00
#
_symmetry.space_group_name_H-M   'P 1'
#
loop_
_entity.id
_entity.type
_entity.pdbx_description
1 polymer ?
#
loop_
_entity_poly.entity_id
_entity_poly.type
_entity_poly.pdbx_seq_one_letter_code
_entity_poly.pdbx_strand_id
1 'polypeptide(L)'
;MAQAQMKPRRSNREQLHRLVDLLPRKNLSTARRLLEELKSKDDPVLRAVLNAPFDDEELSEEGEAAIAEGLADYKAGRVVPHEEVRRRSTRRQ
;
A
#
# COMPACT_ATOMS: atom_id res chain seq x y z
N MET A 1 -24.77 17.98 49.11
CA MET A 1 -24.86 17.23 47.83
C MET A 1 -24.40 18.15 46.70
N ALA A 2 -23.10 18.19 46.41
CA ALA A 2 -22.58 18.91 45.24
C ALA A 2 -21.99 17.85 44.30
N GLN A 3 -22.73 17.55 43.24
CA GLN A 3 -22.31 16.57 42.23
C GLN A 3 -21.10 17.13 41.49
N ALA A 4 -19.94 16.53 41.73
CA ALA A 4 -18.75 16.75 40.92
C ALA A 4 -19.07 16.27 39.49
N GLN A 5 -19.09 17.22 38.55
CA GLN A 5 -19.26 16.94 37.13
C GLN A 5 -18.02 16.19 36.61
N MET A 6 -18.07 14.86 36.64
CA MET A 6 -17.13 14.03 35.88
C MET A 6 -17.50 14.14 34.39
N LYS A 7 -16.77 14.97 33.65
CA LYS A 7 -16.85 14.99 32.18
C LYS A 7 -16.59 13.57 31.66
N PRO A 8 -17.36 13.07 30.68
CA PRO A 8 -17.16 11.72 30.14
C PRO A 8 -15.74 11.60 29.59
N ARG A 9 -15.05 10.50 29.92
CA ARG A 9 -13.75 10.18 29.34
C ARG A 9 -13.96 9.95 27.85
N ARG A 10 -13.47 10.88 27.03
CA ARG A 10 -13.51 10.78 25.57
C ARG A 10 -12.76 9.52 25.13
N SER A 11 -13.21 8.90 24.04
CA SER A 11 -12.48 7.79 23.45
C SER A 11 -11.17 8.29 22.81
N ASN A 12 -10.16 7.42 22.74
CA ASN A 12 -8.87 7.75 22.11
C ASN A 12 -9.05 8.20 20.64
N ARG A 13 -10.04 7.64 19.93
CA ARG A 13 -10.36 8.01 18.54
C ARG A 13 -10.88 9.44 18.43
N GLU A 14 -11.78 9.86 19.33
CA GLU A 14 -12.30 11.24 19.37
C GLU A 14 -11.24 12.28 19.74
N GLN A 15 -10.23 11.89 20.52
CA GLN A 15 -9.09 12.74 20.83
C GLN A 15 -8.18 12.90 19.61
N LEU A 16 -7.92 11.81 18.88
CA LEU A 16 -7.08 11.82 17.69
C LEU A 16 -7.67 12.66 16.56
N HIS A 17 -8.97 12.53 16.26
CA HIS A 17 -9.62 13.34 15.21
C HIS A 17 -9.46 14.84 15.47
N ARG A 18 -9.70 15.30 16.70
CA ARG A 18 -9.52 16.71 17.06
C ARG A 18 -8.06 17.17 16.97
N LEU A 19 -7.13 16.31 17.31
CA LEU A 19 -5.71 16.61 17.16
C LEU A 19 -5.37 16.86 15.69
N VAL A 20 -5.91 16.04 14.79
CA VAL A 20 -5.75 16.23 13.33
C VAL A 20 -6.43 17.52 12.86
N ASP A 21 -7.64 17.82 13.33
CA ASP A 21 -8.38 19.04 12.95
C ASP A 21 -7.65 20.34 13.36
N LEU A 22 -6.89 20.29 14.46
CA LEU A 22 -6.14 21.44 14.98
C LEU A 22 -4.75 21.60 14.38
N LEU A 23 -4.27 20.66 13.56
CA LEU A 23 -2.94 20.75 12.96
C LEU A 23 -2.86 21.87 11.91
N PRO A 24 -1.77 22.67 11.91
CA PRO A 24 -1.49 23.57 10.80
C PRO A 24 -1.42 22.79 9.48
N ARG A 25 -1.97 23.36 8.40
CA ARG A 25 -2.02 22.70 7.06
C ARG A 25 -0.66 22.14 6.61
N LYS A 26 0.43 22.86 6.88
CA LYS A 26 1.80 22.43 6.57
C LYS A 26 2.23 21.11 7.22
N ASN A 27 1.58 20.71 8.33
CA ASN A 27 1.91 19.50 9.08
C ASN A 27 1.00 18.31 8.72
N LEU A 28 -0.04 18.52 7.91
CA LEU A 28 -1.00 17.46 7.56
C LEU A 28 -0.35 16.32 6.77
N SER A 29 0.61 16.64 5.89
CA SER A 29 1.36 15.65 5.12
C SER A 29 2.17 14.71 6.02
N THR A 30 2.90 15.28 6.99
CA THR A 30 3.66 14.52 7.99
C THR A 30 2.75 13.70 8.89
N ALA A 31 1.64 14.28 9.37
CA ALA A 31 0.68 13.57 10.20
C ALA A 31 0.03 12.38 9.47
N ARG A 32 -0.34 12.56 8.19
CA ARG A 32 -0.85 11.47 7.33
C ARG A 32 0.16 10.33 7.24
N ARG A 33 1.43 10.63 6.95
CA ARG A 33 2.48 9.60 6.84
C ARG A 33 2.63 8.80 8.13
N LEU A 34 2.67 9.46 9.28
CA LEU A 34 2.77 8.79 10.59
C LEU A 34 1.56 7.89 10.88
N LEU A 35 0.34 8.34 10.54
CA LEU A 35 -0.88 7.54 10.71
C LEU A 35 -0.92 6.34 9.76
N GLU A 36 -0.44 6.49 8.53
CA GLU A 36 -0.29 5.39 7.56
C GLU A 36 0.74 4.37 8.02
N GLU A 37 1.88 4.81 8.56
CA GLU A 37 2.87 3.95 9.18
C GLU A 37 2.25 3.17 10.35
N LEU A 38 1.52 3.82 11.24
CA LEU A 38 0.83 3.14 12.34
C LEU A 38 -0.20 2.11 11.84
N LYS A 39 -0.95 2.42 10.79
CA LYS A 39 -1.88 1.48 10.15
C LYS A 39 -1.16 0.27 9.55
N SER A 40 0.00 0.47 8.92
CA SER A 40 0.79 -0.61 8.32
C SER A 40 1.46 -1.52 9.35
N LYS A 41 1.59 -1.12 10.63
CA LYS A 41 2.22 -1.98 11.65
C LYS A 41 1.46 -3.29 11.88
N ASP A 42 0.15 -3.30 11.65
CA ASP A 42 -0.70 -4.48 11.79
C ASP A 42 -0.77 -5.33 10.50
N ASP A 43 -0.25 -4.82 9.38
CA ASP A 43 -0.19 -5.53 8.09
C ASP A 43 1.28 -5.73 7.66
N PRO A 44 1.88 -6.90 7.94
CA PRO A 44 3.28 -7.16 7.66
C PRO A 44 3.63 -7.10 6.17
N VAL A 45 2.67 -7.40 5.28
CA VAL A 45 2.87 -7.36 3.83
C VAL A 45 2.89 -5.91 3.35
N LEU A 46 1.90 -5.12 3.74
CA LEU A 46 1.87 -3.70 3.39
C LEU A 46 3.10 -2.96 3.92
N ARG A 47 3.55 -3.29 5.13
CA ARG A 47 4.77 -2.73 5.71
C ARG A 47 6.01 -3.10 4.90
N ALA A 48 6.13 -4.35 4.46
CA ALA A 48 7.26 -4.78 3.62
C ALA A 48 7.28 -3.99 2.30
N VAL A 49 6.13 -3.82 1.65
CA VAL A 49 6.01 -3.05 0.39
C VAL A 49 6.37 -1.57 0.60
N LEU A 50 5.85 -0.93 1.66
CA LEU A 50 6.09 0.49 1.91
C LEU A 50 7.55 0.82 2.25
N ASN A 51 8.29 -0.15 2.77
CA ASN A 51 9.69 0.01 3.17
C ASN A 51 10.66 -0.74 2.25
N ALA A 52 10.17 -1.32 1.15
CA ALA A 52 11.03 -1.99 0.19
C ALA A 52 12.01 -0.95 -0.40
N PRO A 53 13.32 -1.25 -0.44
CA PRO A 53 14.26 -0.42 -1.18
C PRO A 53 13.87 -0.40 -2.67
N PHE A 54 14.36 0.59 -3.41
CA PHE A 54 14.29 0.54 -4.86
C PHE A 54 15.11 -0.65 -5.37
N ASP A 55 14.60 -1.31 -6.40
CA ASP A 55 15.29 -2.39 -7.09
C ASP A 55 16.25 -1.77 -8.11
N ASP A 56 17.47 -1.50 -7.64
CA ASP A 56 18.57 -0.92 -8.42
C ASP A 56 19.61 -1.99 -8.83
N GLU A 57 19.27 -3.27 -8.71
CA GLU A 57 20.14 -4.37 -9.12
C GLU A 57 20.24 -4.44 -10.65
N GLU A 58 21.44 -4.76 -11.17
CA GLU A 58 21.59 -5.02 -12.61
C GLU A 58 20.76 -6.25 -13.00
N LEU A 59 20.14 -6.22 -14.18
CA LEU A 59 19.41 -7.39 -14.69
C LEU A 59 20.38 -8.58 -14.79
N SER A 60 19.97 -9.72 -14.24
CA SER A 60 20.71 -10.96 -14.43
C SER A 60 20.64 -11.41 -15.90
N GLU A 61 21.62 -12.21 -16.34
CA GLU A 61 21.60 -12.82 -17.69
C GLU A 61 20.29 -13.60 -17.94
N GLU A 62 19.78 -14.29 -16.92
CA GLU A 62 18.50 -14.99 -16.97
C GLU A 62 17.33 -14.02 -17.17
N GLY A 63 17.35 -12.87 -16.49
CA GLY A 63 16.35 -11.81 -16.65
C GLY A 63 16.37 -11.20 -18.05
N GLU A 64 17.57 -10.90 -18.58
CA GLU A 64 17.73 -10.41 -19.94
C GLU A 64 17.21 -11.43 -20.97
N ALA A 65 17.55 -12.70 -20.80
CA ALA A 65 17.09 -13.77 -21.67
C ALA A 65 15.55 -13.92 -21.64
N ALA A 66 14.94 -13.88 -20.45
CA ALA A 66 13.48 -13.97 -20.31
C ALA A 66 12.76 -12.78 -20.96
N ILE A 67 13.31 -11.57 -20.84
CA ILE A 67 12.78 -10.38 -21.52
C ILE A 67 12.90 -10.54 -23.04
N ALA A 68 14.06 -11.00 -23.54
CA ALA A 68 14.28 -11.22 -24.95
C ALA A 68 13.31 -12.27 -25.54
N GLU A 69 13.07 -13.37 -24.82
CA GLU A 69 12.08 -14.39 -25.17
C GLU A 69 10.67 -13.80 -25.28
N GLY A 70 10.20 -13.09 -24.24
CA GLY A 70 8.88 -12.48 -24.25
C GLY A 70 8.67 -11.47 -25.38
N LEU A 71 9.70 -10.68 -25.69
CA LEU A 71 9.69 -9.76 -26.83
C LEU A 71 9.64 -10.49 -28.18
N ALA A 72 10.33 -11.62 -28.32
CA ALA A 72 10.27 -12.44 -29.52
C ALA A 72 8.89 -13.07 -29.71
N ASP A 73 8.27 -13.57 -28.65
CA ASP A 73 6.90 -14.09 -28.64
C ASP A 73 5.89 -13.02 -29.06
N TYR A 74 6.00 -11.82 -28.49
CA TYR A 74 5.17 -10.68 -28.87
C TYR A 74 5.28 -10.35 -30.37
N LYS A 75 6.50 -10.24 -30.89
CA LYS A 75 6.74 -9.96 -32.32
C LYS A 75 6.23 -11.09 -33.24
N ALA A 76 6.32 -12.33 -32.78
CA ALA A 76 5.84 -13.50 -33.52
C ALA A 76 4.32 -13.73 -33.38
N GLY A 77 3.60 -12.91 -32.61
CA GLY A 77 2.17 -13.07 -32.37
C GLY A 77 1.81 -14.25 -31.47
N ARG A 78 2.78 -14.83 -30.74
CA ARG A 78 2.56 -15.88 -29.74
C ARG A 78 2.01 -15.29 -28.43
N VAL A 79 0.89 -14.56 -28.54
CA VAL A 79 0.26 -13.84 -27.44
C VAL A 79 -1.13 -14.39 -27.16
N VAL A 80 -1.58 -14.25 -25.91
CA VAL A 80 -2.95 -14.60 -25.51
C VAL A 80 -3.77 -13.31 -25.40
N PRO A 81 -4.97 -13.23 -26.02
CA PRO A 81 -5.84 -12.08 -25.87
C PRO A 81 -6.20 -11.81 -24.40
N HIS A 82 -6.31 -10.54 -24.03
CA HIS A 82 -6.56 -10.12 -22.65
C HIS A 82 -7.83 -10.76 -22.05
N GLU A 83 -8.91 -10.89 -22.83
CA GLU A 83 -10.16 -11.52 -22.38
C GLU A 83 -9.98 -12.99 -22.00
N GLU A 84 -9.17 -13.73 -22.77
CA GLU A 84 -8.88 -15.13 -22.52
C GLU A 84 -8.00 -15.30 -21.27
N VAL A 85 -7.04 -14.40 -21.03
CA VAL A 85 -6.27 -14.37 -19.78
C VAL A 85 -7.20 -14.17 -18.58
N ARG A 86 -8.08 -13.17 -18.62
CA ARG A 86 -9.04 -12.89 -17.53
C ARG A 86 -9.93 -14.09 -17.24
N ARG A 87 -10.42 -14.76 -18.28
CA ARG A 87 -11.28 -15.95 -18.16
C ARG A 87 -10.56 -17.15 -17.52
N ARG A 88 -9.25 -17.32 -17.74
CA ARG A 88 -8.45 -18.39 -17.12
C ARG A 88 -8.17 -18.11 -15.66
N SER A 89 -7.80 -16.87 -15.32
CA SER A 89 -7.43 -16.47 -13.97
C SER A 89 -8.61 -16.52 -12.98
N THR A 90 -9.85 -16.35 -13.45
CA THR A 90 -11.06 -16.49 -12.62
C THR A 90 -11.54 -17.92 -12.41
N ARG A 91 -11.07 -18.89 -13.23
CA ARG A 91 -11.43 -20.31 -13.11
C ARG A 91 -10.45 -21.13 -12.26
N ARG A 92 -9.30 -20.56 -11.92
CA ARG A 92 -8.25 -21.19 -11.09
C ARG A 92 -8.32 -20.77 -9.61
N GLN A 93 -9.30 -19.95 -9.24
CA GLN A 93 -9.60 -19.59 -7.85
C GLN A 93 -10.84 -20.33 -7.35
#